data_AF-A0A960FHR3-F1
#
_entry.id   AF-A0A960FHR3-F1
#
_cell.length_a   1.000
_cell.length_b   1.000
_cell.length_c   1.000
_cell.angle_alpha   90.00
_cell.angle_beta   90.00
_cell.angle_gamma   90.00
#
_symmetry.space_group_name_H-M   'P 1'
#
loop_
_entity.id
_entity.type
_entity.pdbx_description
1 polymer ?
#
loop_
_entity_poly.entity_id
_entity_poly.type
_entity_poly.pdbx_seq_one_letter_code
_entity_poly.pdbx_strand_id
1 'polypeptide(L)'
;MDDFAYERPDELLRRLKIGREEAMQRLLTSLIVGGPYPKWNQRSTPSAAGVTFLRSVFLRCFSAPWPGDDFVFVDEYELRGRSDDERGGAPDWAVLWPDRVWLIELKSEKASHRPEQVPLYFQLGRHHHPDCWIDLTYLTPKMTAPHTTAHPWERYAHLTWDEVADLVRDAWTSPATAAQAAVVDGVADAIHSLALTPADWRARVLGSVLEPLEPLGPPAGEPPVDTATAEPVAAADTEPSTPDGVIEHALALARATAVDGVQRALDVRFDSLDSLLETRHRFRLRLTTEPVDAPVRYVMAWVWREQSTGAPLTDAGRATGYELRFSKYRTPQV
;
A
#
# COMPACT_ATOMS: atom_id res chain seq x y z
N MET A 1 -31.86 -3.02 -13.22
CA MET A 1 -30.53 -2.82 -12.60
C MET A 1 -30.32 -1.33 -12.62
N ASP A 2 -30.12 -0.72 -11.46
CA ASP A 2 -29.74 0.69 -11.41
C ASP A 2 -28.46 0.87 -12.24
N ASP A 3 -28.45 1.91 -13.06
CA ASP A 3 -27.34 2.19 -13.96
C ASP A 3 -26.11 2.54 -13.11
N PHE A 4 -25.08 1.70 -13.18
CA PHE A 4 -23.85 1.92 -12.42
C PHE A 4 -23.13 3.15 -12.99
N ALA A 5 -22.89 4.14 -12.13
CA ALA A 5 -22.06 5.29 -12.45
C ALA A 5 -20.64 5.08 -11.91
N TYR A 6 -19.64 5.23 -12.77
CA TYR A 6 -18.24 5.24 -12.37
C TYR A 6 -17.97 6.43 -11.44
N GLU A 7 -17.30 6.17 -10.32
CA GLU A 7 -16.81 7.23 -9.43
C GLU A 7 -15.59 7.89 -10.05
N ARG A 8 -15.58 9.23 -10.09
CA ARG A 8 -14.47 9.96 -10.68
C ARG A 8 -13.22 9.89 -9.79
N PRO A 9 -12.00 9.96 -10.36
CA PRO A 9 -10.76 9.94 -9.58
C PRO A 9 -10.71 10.98 -8.46
N ASP A 10 -11.16 12.20 -8.73
CA ASP A 10 -11.15 13.28 -7.74
C ASP A 10 -12.18 13.06 -6.61
N GLU A 11 -13.33 12.47 -6.93
CA GLU A 11 -14.35 12.09 -5.94
C GLU A 11 -13.83 10.97 -5.02
N LEU A 12 -13.26 9.91 -5.62
CA LEU A 12 -12.65 8.79 -4.91
C LEU A 12 -11.58 9.28 -3.93
N LEU A 13 -10.68 10.16 -4.41
CA LEU A 13 -9.59 10.68 -3.58
C LEU A 13 -10.10 11.54 -2.43
N ARG A 14 -11.11 12.40 -2.64
CA ARG A 14 -11.72 13.19 -1.56
C ARG A 14 -12.36 12.31 -0.50
N ARG A 15 -13.09 11.28 -0.94
CA ARG A 15 -13.85 10.40 -0.05
C ARG A 15 -12.95 9.49 0.79
N LEU A 16 -11.98 8.83 0.17
CA LEU A 16 -11.22 7.76 0.83
C LEU A 16 -9.87 8.21 1.41
N LYS A 17 -9.32 9.35 0.98
CA LYS A 17 -7.99 9.82 1.43
C LYS A 17 -6.86 8.81 1.21
N ILE A 18 -6.96 8.02 0.15
CA ILE A 18 -6.03 6.95 -0.21
C ILE A 18 -4.83 7.45 -1.01
N GLY A 19 -3.80 6.60 -1.06
CA GLY A 19 -2.60 6.81 -1.87
C GLY A 19 -2.81 6.51 -3.36
N ARG A 20 -1.78 6.80 -4.16
CA ARG A 20 -1.80 6.62 -5.61
C ARG A 20 -1.97 5.16 -6.04
N GLU A 21 -1.24 4.24 -5.42
CA GLU A 21 -1.33 2.79 -5.69
C GLU A 21 -2.77 2.28 -5.53
N GLU A 22 -3.35 2.50 -4.34
CA GLU A 22 -4.73 2.06 -4.05
C GLU A 22 -5.77 2.77 -4.94
N ALA A 23 -5.57 4.05 -5.25
CA ALA A 23 -6.48 4.75 -6.18
C ALA A 23 -6.43 4.14 -7.59
N MET A 24 -5.24 3.86 -8.12
CA MET A 24 -5.09 3.21 -9.42
C MET A 24 -5.70 1.81 -9.42
N GLN A 25 -5.43 1.01 -8.38
CA GLN A 25 -6.03 -0.32 -8.23
C GLN A 25 -7.56 -0.24 -8.25
N ARG A 26 -8.17 0.61 -7.42
CA ARG A 26 -9.64 0.73 -7.35
C ARG A 26 -10.27 1.16 -8.68
N LEU A 27 -9.68 2.15 -9.34
CA LEU A 27 -10.15 2.66 -10.62
C LEU A 27 -10.00 1.63 -11.73
N LEU A 28 -8.84 0.97 -11.84
CA LEU A 28 -8.59 -0.10 -12.81
C LEU A 28 -9.48 -1.31 -12.55
N THR A 29 -9.63 -1.74 -11.31
CA THR A 29 -10.54 -2.84 -10.94
C THR A 29 -11.97 -2.53 -11.37
N SER A 30 -12.45 -1.32 -11.12
CA SER A 30 -13.80 -0.89 -11.54
C SER A 30 -13.97 -0.92 -13.06
N LEU A 31 -12.94 -0.51 -13.82
CA LEU A 31 -12.91 -0.63 -15.29
C LEU A 31 -12.90 -2.09 -15.75
N ILE A 32 -12.08 -2.95 -15.13
CA ILE A 32 -11.97 -4.38 -15.46
C ILE A 32 -13.33 -5.05 -15.29
N VAL A 33 -13.97 -4.88 -14.12
CA VAL A 33 -15.27 -5.52 -13.84
C VAL A 33 -16.44 -4.84 -14.56
N GLY A 34 -16.26 -3.60 -15.03
CA GLY A 34 -17.32 -2.82 -15.66
C GLY A 34 -18.44 -2.42 -14.70
N GLY A 35 -18.09 -2.20 -13.43
CA GLY A 35 -19.03 -2.11 -12.31
C GLY A 35 -18.39 -1.49 -11.07
N PRO A 36 -19.11 -1.49 -9.93
CA PRO A 36 -18.56 -0.97 -8.68
C PRO A 36 -17.36 -1.79 -8.23
N TYR A 37 -16.43 -1.13 -7.54
CA TYR A 37 -15.30 -1.81 -6.91
C TYR A 37 -15.79 -2.99 -6.03
N PRO A 38 -15.32 -4.22 -6.28
CA PRO A 38 -15.81 -5.40 -5.59
C PRO A 38 -15.38 -5.40 -4.12
N LYS A 39 -15.95 -6.31 -3.32
CA LYS A 39 -15.45 -6.54 -1.97
C LYS A 39 -14.11 -7.28 -2.03
N TRP A 40 -13.32 -7.14 -0.96
CA TRP A 40 -12.08 -7.88 -0.75
C TRP A 40 -12.23 -9.37 -1.11
N ASN A 41 -11.31 -9.89 -1.93
CA ASN A 41 -11.23 -11.29 -2.36
C ASN A 41 -12.51 -11.83 -3.04
N GLN A 42 -13.35 -10.94 -3.58
CA GLN A 42 -14.59 -11.33 -4.26
C GLN A 42 -14.32 -11.71 -5.72
N ARG A 43 -14.83 -12.90 -6.08
CA ARG A 43 -14.85 -13.37 -7.47
C ARG A 43 -15.75 -12.51 -8.33
N SER A 44 -15.22 -12.07 -9.47
CA SER A 44 -15.89 -11.19 -10.42
C SER A 44 -15.70 -11.70 -11.84
N THR A 45 -16.69 -11.43 -12.70
CA THR A 45 -16.58 -11.60 -14.15
C THR A 45 -16.18 -10.27 -14.77
N PRO A 46 -15.06 -10.17 -15.49
CA PRO A 46 -14.70 -8.94 -16.17
C PRO A 46 -15.70 -8.55 -17.27
N SER A 47 -15.76 -7.25 -17.54
CA SER A 47 -16.40 -6.72 -18.75
C SER A 47 -15.62 -7.11 -20.01
N ALA A 48 -16.21 -6.96 -21.19
CA ALA A 48 -15.52 -7.23 -22.45
C ALA A 48 -14.24 -6.40 -22.65
N ALA A 49 -14.26 -5.13 -22.23
CA ALA A 49 -13.07 -4.27 -22.23
C ALA A 49 -12.04 -4.73 -21.18
N GLY A 50 -12.50 -5.16 -20.00
CA GLY A 50 -11.65 -5.76 -18.97
C GLY A 50 -10.94 -7.04 -19.45
N VAL A 51 -11.65 -7.94 -20.14
CA VAL A 51 -11.05 -9.13 -20.78
C VAL A 51 -10.00 -8.70 -21.81
N THR A 52 -10.30 -7.70 -22.63
CA THR A 52 -9.35 -7.17 -23.63
C THR A 52 -8.08 -6.64 -22.96
N PHE A 53 -8.21 -5.84 -21.90
CA PHE A 53 -7.08 -5.33 -21.13
C PHE A 53 -6.23 -6.45 -20.53
N LEU A 54 -6.85 -7.37 -19.78
CA LEU A 54 -6.15 -8.49 -19.13
C LEU A 54 -5.43 -9.37 -20.16
N ARG A 55 -6.08 -9.67 -21.28
CA ARG A 55 -5.48 -10.42 -22.39
C ARG A 55 -4.25 -9.70 -22.93
N SER A 56 -4.33 -8.40 -23.19
CA SER A 56 -3.21 -7.63 -23.72
C SER A 56 -2.03 -7.57 -22.75
N VAL A 57 -2.29 -7.39 -21.44
CA VAL A 57 -1.26 -7.45 -20.40
C VAL A 57 -0.60 -8.84 -20.39
N PHE A 58 -1.38 -9.91 -20.43
CA PHE A 58 -0.85 -11.28 -20.43
C PHE A 58 0.03 -11.57 -21.65
N LEU A 59 -0.47 -11.23 -22.86
CA LEU A 59 0.26 -11.41 -24.11
C LEU A 59 1.58 -10.65 -24.09
N ARG A 60 1.59 -9.42 -23.57
CA ARG A 60 2.78 -8.60 -23.40
C ARG A 60 3.79 -9.22 -22.43
N CYS A 61 3.31 -9.80 -21.33
CA CYS A 61 4.15 -10.39 -20.29
C CYS A 61 4.82 -11.69 -20.72
N PHE A 62 4.08 -12.61 -21.34
CA PHE A 62 4.53 -13.99 -21.47
C PHE A 62 4.78 -14.44 -22.92
N SER A 63 4.42 -13.61 -23.91
CA SER A 63 4.50 -13.99 -25.34
C SER A 63 3.88 -15.36 -25.64
N ALA A 64 2.90 -15.76 -24.83
CA ALA A 64 2.23 -17.06 -24.87
C ALA A 64 0.76 -16.85 -25.25
N PRO A 65 0.10 -17.85 -25.88
CA PRO A 65 -1.32 -17.74 -26.18
C PRO A 65 -2.15 -17.45 -24.93
N TRP A 66 -3.18 -16.61 -25.08
CA TRP A 66 -4.17 -16.38 -24.05
C TRP A 66 -4.87 -17.70 -23.69
N PRO A 67 -4.93 -18.13 -22.41
CA PRO A 67 -5.47 -19.44 -22.03
C PRO A 67 -6.96 -19.63 -22.36
N GLY A 68 -7.72 -18.54 -22.42
CA GLY A 68 -9.14 -18.54 -22.75
C GLY A 68 -9.93 -17.55 -21.91
N ASP A 69 -11.18 -17.29 -22.30
CA ASP A 69 -12.07 -16.33 -21.61
C ASP A 69 -12.88 -16.97 -20.47
N ASP A 70 -12.74 -18.29 -20.26
CA ASP A 70 -13.32 -19.01 -19.12
C ASP A 70 -12.41 -18.89 -17.89
N PHE A 71 -12.48 -17.72 -17.24
CA PHE A 71 -11.69 -17.43 -16.05
C PHE A 71 -12.46 -16.59 -15.03
N VAL A 72 -11.94 -16.57 -13.81
CA VAL A 72 -12.44 -15.72 -12.72
C VAL A 72 -11.41 -14.64 -12.41
N PHE A 73 -11.84 -13.39 -12.30
CA PHE A 73 -11.02 -12.31 -11.79
C PHE A 73 -11.29 -12.10 -10.29
N VAL A 74 -10.25 -11.89 -9.51
CA VAL A 74 -10.34 -11.59 -8.08
C VAL A 74 -9.47 -10.38 -7.77
N ASP A 75 -10.05 -9.39 -7.11
CA ASP A 75 -9.33 -8.26 -6.54
C ASP A 75 -8.94 -8.59 -5.10
N GLU A 76 -7.74 -8.18 -4.68
CA GLU A 76 -7.16 -8.44 -3.37
C GLU A 76 -7.21 -9.93 -3.01
N TYR A 77 -6.54 -10.74 -3.84
CA TYR A 77 -6.66 -12.20 -3.79
C TYR A 77 -5.98 -12.78 -2.54
N GLU A 78 -6.76 -13.33 -1.61
CA GLU A 78 -6.21 -13.83 -0.35
C GLU A 78 -5.51 -15.19 -0.52
N LEU A 79 -4.20 -15.21 -0.27
CA LEU A 79 -3.39 -16.42 -0.15
C LEU A 79 -3.00 -16.60 1.32
N ARG A 80 -3.76 -17.40 2.06
CA ARG A 80 -3.49 -17.66 3.48
C ARG A 80 -2.13 -18.35 3.68
N GLY A 81 -1.48 -18.11 4.82
CA GLY A 81 -0.28 -18.84 5.22
C GLY A 81 -0.56 -20.35 5.33
N ARG A 82 0.49 -21.18 5.20
CA ARG A 82 0.38 -22.65 5.29
C ARG A 82 0.18 -23.13 6.73
N SER A 83 0.50 -22.26 7.69
CA SER A 83 0.33 -22.44 9.13
C SER A 83 -0.03 -21.09 9.75
N ASP A 84 -0.54 -21.13 10.98
CA ASP A 84 -0.93 -19.91 11.72
C ASP A 84 0.27 -18.97 11.97
N ASP A 85 1.49 -19.50 12.04
CA ASP A 85 2.72 -18.72 12.22
C ASP A 85 3.29 -18.13 10.92
N GLU A 86 2.73 -18.51 9.76
CA GLU A 86 3.21 -18.04 8.46
C GLU A 86 2.38 -16.85 7.96
N ARG A 87 3.08 -15.79 7.54
CA ARG A 87 2.45 -14.65 6.89
C ARG A 87 1.85 -15.06 5.52
N GLY A 88 0.56 -14.77 5.33
CA GLY A 88 -0.08 -14.88 4.02
C GLY A 88 0.36 -13.82 3.00
N GLY A 89 -0.24 -13.88 1.83
CA GLY A 89 -0.08 -12.94 0.73
C GLY A 89 -1.43 -12.43 0.26
N ALA A 90 -1.45 -11.22 -0.31
CA ALA A 90 -2.62 -10.65 -0.94
C ALA A 90 -2.19 -9.93 -2.23
N PRO A 91 -1.91 -10.67 -3.33
CA PRO A 91 -1.69 -10.05 -4.62
C PRO A 91 -2.87 -9.14 -4.97
N ASP A 92 -2.55 -7.96 -5.51
CA ASP A 92 -3.56 -6.95 -5.82
C ASP A 92 -4.66 -7.52 -6.74
N TRP A 93 -4.28 -8.34 -7.74
CA TRP A 93 -5.24 -9.13 -8.54
C TRP A 93 -4.83 -10.59 -8.72
N ALA A 94 -5.82 -11.43 -9.01
CA ALA A 94 -5.63 -12.75 -9.56
C ALA A 94 -6.61 -13.06 -10.71
N VAL A 95 -6.12 -13.81 -11.70
CA VAL A 95 -6.89 -14.37 -12.81
C VAL A 95 -6.78 -15.90 -12.75
N LEU A 96 -7.92 -16.56 -12.57
CA LEU A 96 -7.99 -17.99 -12.24
C LEU A 96 -8.60 -18.79 -13.39
N TRP A 97 -7.83 -19.72 -13.95
CA TRP A 97 -8.28 -20.78 -14.87
C TRP A 97 -8.22 -22.14 -14.17
N PRO A 98 -8.79 -23.21 -14.77
CA PRO A 98 -8.72 -24.55 -14.19
C PRO A 98 -7.30 -25.09 -13.96
N ASP A 99 -6.32 -24.70 -14.78
CA ASP A 99 -4.95 -25.23 -14.77
C ASP A 99 -3.88 -24.13 -14.55
N ARG A 100 -4.30 -22.90 -14.24
CA ARG A 100 -3.41 -21.73 -14.16
C ARG A 100 -3.95 -20.67 -13.22
N VAL A 101 -3.04 -20.09 -12.45
CA VAL A 101 -3.28 -18.91 -11.63
C VAL A 101 -2.30 -17.84 -12.06
N TRP A 102 -2.84 -16.69 -12.45
CA TRP A 102 -2.04 -15.51 -12.76
C TRP A 102 -2.24 -14.45 -11.69
N LEU A 103 -1.20 -14.23 -10.90
CA LEU A 103 -1.13 -13.23 -9.84
C LEU A 103 -0.57 -11.94 -10.44
N ILE A 104 -1.11 -10.79 -10.03
CA ILE A 104 -0.68 -9.48 -10.50
C ILE A 104 -0.50 -8.58 -9.28
N GLU A 105 0.68 -7.99 -9.16
CA GLU A 105 1.01 -7.03 -8.10
C GLU A 105 1.29 -5.66 -8.73
N LEU A 106 0.66 -4.63 -8.20
CA LEU A 106 0.81 -3.24 -8.56
C LEU A 106 1.74 -2.56 -7.57
N LYS A 107 2.71 -1.80 -8.06
CA LYS A 107 3.56 -0.95 -7.21
C LYS A 107 3.72 0.41 -7.85
N SER A 108 3.21 1.48 -7.24
CA SER A 108 3.37 2.83 -7.83
C SER A 108 4.73 3.44 -7.51
N GLU A 109 5.37 3.03 -6.41
CA GLU A 109 6.62 3.64 -5.94
C GLU A 109 7.83 2.72 -6.10
N LYS A 110 9.01 3.30 -6.38
CA LYS A 110 10.27 2.55 -6.57
C LYS A 110 10.69 1.71 -5.36
N ALA A 111 10.29 2.11 -4.16
CA ALA A 111 10.70 1.49 -2.89
C ALA A 111 9.61 0.63 -2.23
N SER A 112 8.48 0.36 -2.90
CA SER A 112 7.43 -0.49 -2.33
C SER A 112 7.65 -1.99 -2.58
N HIS A 113 8.67 -2.36 -3.36
CA HIS A 113 9.05 -3.76 -3.57
C HIS A 113 9.81 -4.32 -2.37
N ARG A 114 9.39 -5.50 -1.90
CA ARG A 114 10.14 -6.30 -0.94
C ARG A 114 10.74 -7.54 -1.63
N PRO A 115 12.05 -7.82 -1.48
CA PRO A 115 12.71 -8.93 -2.18
C PRO A 115 12.07 -10.30 -1.94
N GLU A 116 11.50 -10.52 -0.75
CA GLU A 116 10.88 -11.78 -0.36
C GLU A 116 9.48 -12.00 -0.95
N GLN A 117 8.85 -10.95 -1.50
CA GLN A 117 7.44 -10.99 -1.88
C GLN A 117 7.16 -11.89 -3.08
N VAL A 118 7.99 -11.81 -4.13
CA VAL A 118 7.85 -12.65 -5.33
C VAL A 118 8.01 -14.14 -4.97
N PRO A 119 9.11 -14.57 -4.28
CA PRO A 119 9.21 -15.95 -3.81
C PRO A 119 8.03 -16.40 -2.96
N LEU A 120 7.55 -15.54 -2.05
CA LEU A 120 6.41 -15.84 -1.19
C LEU A 120 5.15 -16.14 -2.01
N TYR A 121 4.84 -15.32 -3.03
CA TYR A 121 3.66 -15.53 -3.87
C TYR A 121 3.74 -16.82 -4.69
N PHE A 122 4.90 -17.21 -5.21
CA PHE A 122 5.03 -18.50 -5.88
C PHE A 122 4.81 -19.66 -4.90
N GLN A 123 5.38 -19.59 -3.69
CA GLN A 123 5.20 -20.63 -2.68
C GLN A 123 3.74 -20.77 -2.23
N LEU A 124 3.07 -19.65 -1.92
CA LEU A 124 1.68 -19.65 -1.50
C LEU A 124 0.75 -20.02 -2.66
N GLY A 125 0.97 -19.48 -3.86
CA GLY A 125 0.22 -19.84 -5.06
C GLY A 125 0.27 -21.34 -5.33
N ARG A 126 1.46 -21.94 -5.25
CA ARG A 126 1.66 -23.38 -5.41
C ARG A 126 1.00 -24.20 -4.30
N HIS A 127 1.03 -23.72 -3.07
CA HIS A 127 0.37 -24.39 -1.94
C HIS A 127 -1.15 -24.46 -2.13
N HIS A 128 -1.78 -23.34 -2.51
CA HIS A 128 -3.23 -23.27 -2.71
C HIS A 128 -3.68 -23.90 -4.04
N HIS A 129 -2.80 -23.96 -5.04
CA HIS A 129 -3.09 -24.50 -6.38
C HIS A 129 -2.00 -25.50 -6.82
N PRO A 130 -1.98 -26.70 -6.20
CA PRO A 130 -0.90 -27.68 -6.36
C PRO A 130 -0.84 -28.34 -7.73
N ASP A 131 -1.78 -28.09 -8.63
CA ASP A 131 -1.75 -28.62 -10.00
C ASP A 131 -1.67 -27.51 -11.07
N CYS A 132 -1.72 -26.25 -10.64
CA CYS A 132 -1.73 -25.11 -11.56
C CYS A 132 -0.31 -24.62 -11.90
N TRP A 133 -0.19 -24.02 -13.07
CA TRP A 133 0.88 -23.07 -13.39
C TRP A 133 0.66 -21.79 -12.61
N ILE A 134 1.73 -21.23 -12.05
CA ILE A 134 1.69 -19.95 -11.33
C ILE A 134 2.43 -18.92 -12.17
N ASP A 135 1.69 -17.96 -12.71
CA ASP A 135 2.23 -16.79 -13.38
C ASP A 135 2.19 -15.60 -12.41
N LEU A 136 3.23 -14.79 -12.41
CA LEU A 136 3.27 -13.56 -11.62
C LEU A 136 3.72 -12.39 -12.50
N THR A 137 2.89 -11.35 -12.54
CA THR A 137 3.23 -10.09 -13.20
C THR A 137 3.38 -8.98 -12.16
N TYR A 138 4.47 -8.24 -12.26
CA TYR A 138 4.69 -7.02 -11.49
C TYR A 138 4.47 -5.79 -12.39
N LEU A 139 3.51 -4.94 -12.02
CA LEU A 139 3.22 -3.67 -12.67
C LEU A 139 3.84 -2.53 -11.86
N THR A 140 5.04 -2.10 -12.24
CA THR A 140 5.84 -1.20 -11.40
C THR A 140 6.64 -0.19 -12.23
N PRO A 141 7.21 0.89 -11.65
CA PRO A 141 8.27 1.63 -12.31
C PRO A 141 9.42 0.71 -12.74
N LYS A 142 10.32 1.19 -13.60
CA LYS A 142 11.48 0.41 -14.04
C LYS A 142 12.25 -0.23 -12.87
N MET A 143 12.37 -1.56 -12.88
CA MET A 143 13.12 -2.34 -11.90
C MET A 143 14.55 -2.62 -12.40
N THR A 144 15.53 -2.56 -11.49
CA THR A 144 16.95 -2.78 -11.83
C THR A 144 17.32 -4.27 -11.86
N ALA A 145 16.64 -5.10 -11.09
CA ALA A 145 16.91 -6.53 -10.97
C ALA A 145 15.59 -7.31 -10.91
N PRO A 146 15.02 -7.73 -12.06
CA PRO A 146 13.84 -8.58 -12.07
C PRO A 146 14.14 -9.94 -11.44
N HIS A 147 13.11 -10.57 -10.88
CA HIS A 147 13.22 -11.91 -10.31
C HIS A 147 13.47 -12.95 -11.41
N THR A 148 14.13 -14.05 -11.02
CA THR A 148 14.36 -15.23 -11.87
C THR A 148 13.65 -16.42 -11.26
N THR A 149 12.86 -17.13 -12.04
CA THR A 149 12.09 -18.28 -11.57
C THR A 149 12.99 -19.51 -11.38
N ALA A 150 12.62 -20.37 -10.43
CA ALA A 150 13.38 -21.57 -10.06
C ALA A 150 12.72 -22.85 -10.58
N HIS A 151 11.42 -22.81 -10.85
CA HIS A 151 10.65 -24.01 -11.18
C HIS A 151 9.94 -23.91 -12.54
N PRO A 152 9.69 -25.03 -13.24
CA PRO A 152 9.06 -25.02 -14.56
C PRO A 152 7.58 -24.59 -14.53
N TRP A 153 6.92 -24.67 -13.37
CA TRP A 153 5.54 -24.23 -13.16
C TRP A 153 5.44 -22.73 -12.82
N GLU A 154 6.57 -22.02 -12.72
CA GLU A 154 6.65 -20.59 -12.42
C GLU A 154 6.93 -19.78 -13.69
N ARG A 155 6.18 -18.70 -13.92
CA ARG A 155 6.59 -17.65 -14.85
C ARG A 155 6.52 -16.30 -14.17
N TYR A 156 7.55 -15.49 -14.36
CA TYR A 156 7.61 -14.13 -13.85
C TYR A 156 7.74 -13.16 -15.01
N ALA A 157 6.98 -12.07 -14.95
CA ALA A 157 7.12 -10.94 -15.85
C ALA A 157 7.08 -9.63 -15.07
N HIS A 158 7.77 -8.64 -15.62
CA HIS A 158 7.72 -7.25 -15.17
C HIS A 158 7.23 -6.39 -16.33
N LEU A 159 6.28 -5.52 -16.05
CA LEU A 159 5.77 -4.55 -17.00
C LEU A 159 5.84 -3.15 -16.38
N THR A 160 6.28 -2.17 -17.17
CA THR A 160 6.31 -0.79 -16.69
C THR A 160 4.93 -0.15 -16.73
N TRP A 161 4.68 0.80 -15.83
CA TRP A 161 3.43 1.56 -15.86
C TRP A 161 3.20 2.29 -17.19
N ASP A 162 4.25 2.80 -17.84
CA ASP A 162 4.14 3.43 -19.16
C ASP A 162 3.54 2.46 -20.19
N GLU A 163 4.00 1.21 -20.20
CA GLU A 163 3.43 0.16 -21.06
C GLU A 163 1.98 -0.14 -20.69
N VAL A 164 1.63 -0.14 -19.40
CA VAL A 164 0.25 -0.35 -18.93
C VAL A 164 -0.68 0.77 -19.40
N ALA A 165 -0.22 2.03 -19.40
CA ALA A 165 -1.05 3.16 -19.82
C ALA A 165 -1.54 3.03 -21.27
N ASP A 166 -0.68 2.54 -22.16
CA ASP A 166 -1.06 2.30 -23.56
C ASP A 166 -2.09 1.18 -23.65
N LEU A 167 -1.91 0.09 -22.90
CA LEU A 167 -2.87 -1.01 -22.86
C LEU A 167 -4.24 -0.60 -22.30
N VAL A 168 -4.28 0.31 -21.33
CA VAL A 168 -5.52 0.90 -20.81
C VAL A 168 -6.22 1.70 -21.93
N ARG A 169 -5.50 2.59 -22.62
CA ARG A 169 -6.10 3.40 -23.69
C ARG A 169 -6.67 2.53 -24.81
N ASP A 170 -5.96 1.48 -25.18
CA ASP A 170 -6.39 0.56 -26.24
C ASP A 170 -7.67 -0.19 -25.85
N ALA A 171 -7.74 -0.73 -24.63
CA ALA A 171 -8.89 -1.48 -24.15
C ALA A 171 -10.16 -0.63 -23.97
N TRP A 172 -10.00 0.67 -23.72
CA TRP A 172 -11.10 1.63 -23.56
C TRP A 172 -11.04 2.78 -24.58
N THR A 173 -10.74 2.46 -25.84
CA THR A 173 -10.65 3.43 -26.96
C THR A 173 -11.95 4.20 -27.23
N SER A 174 -13.09 3.66 -26.80
CA SER A 174 -14.41 4.30 -26.90
C SER A 174 -15.21 4.07 -25.62
N PRO A 175 -14.98 4.88 -24.57
CA PRO A 175 -15.71 4.75 -23.31
C PRO A 175 -17.21 4.92 -23.53
N ALA A 176 -18.02 4.06 -22.90
CA ALA A 176 -19.46 4.05 -23.03
C ALA A 176 -20.13 5.28 -22.39
N THR A 177 -19.48 5.89 -21.39
CA THR A 177 -19.99 7.06 -20.67
C THR A 177 -18.89 8.07 -20.38
N ALA A 178 -19.28 9.33 -20.14
CA ALA A 178 -18.34 10.38 -19.74
C ALA A 178 -17.66 10.07 -18.38
N ALA A 179 -18.36 9.39 -17.47
CA ALA A 179 -17.79 8.97 -16.20
C ALA A 179 -16.72 7.89 -16.40
N GLN A 180 -16.95 6.92 -17.29
CA GLN A 180 -15.94 5.92 -17.66
C GLN A 180 -14.72 6.58 -18.32
N ALA A 181 -14.93 7.53 -19.22
CA ALA A 181 -13.85 8.30 -19.83
C ALA A 181 -12.99 9.02 -18.77
N ALA A 182 -13.64 9.67 -17.79
CA ALA A 182 -12.93 10.34 -16.70
C ALA A 182 -12.09 9.38 -15.83
N VAL A 183 -12.55 8.13 -15.65
CA VAL A 183 -11.77 7.10 -14.95
C VAL A 183 -10.55 6.67 -15.78
N VAL A 184 -10.74 6.42 -17.08
CA VAL A 184 -9.63 6.07 -18.01
C VAL A 184 -8.57 7.18 -18.01
N ASP A 185 -9.01 8.43 -18.16
CA ASP A 185 -8.13 9.61 -18.15
C ASP A 185 -7.42 9.76 -16.80
N GLY A 186 -8.12 9.53 -15.70
CA GLY A 186 -7.55 9.61 -14.35
C GLY A 186 -6.49 8.56 -14.07
N VAL A 187 -6.70 7.31 -14.51
CA VAL A 187 -5.70 6.24 -14.41
C VAL A 187 -4.49 6.61 -15.26
N ALA A 188 -4.70 7.05 -16.51
CA ALA A 188 -3.61 7.49 -17.37
C ALA A 188 -2.83 8.65 -16.72
N ASP A 189 -3.51 9.68 -16.20
CA ASP A 189 -2.88 10.81 -15.51
C ASP A 189 -2.06 10.37 -14.29
N ALA A 190 -2.58 9.43 -13.48
CA ALA A 190 -1.87 8.89 -12.33
C ALA A 190 -0.55 8.19 -12.74
N ILE A 191 -0.58 7.43 -13.84
CA ILE A 191 0.61 6.80 -14.42
C ILE A 191 1.61 7.84 -14.93
N HIS A 192 1.17 8.82 -15.71
CA HIS A 192 2.07 9.85 -16.26
C HIS A 192 2.64 10.76 -15.16
N SER A 193 2.00 10.77 -14.00
CA SER A 193 2.40 11.55 -12.83
C SER A 193 3.24 10.77 -11.81
N LEU A 194 3.73 9.57 -12.13
CA LEU A 194 4.54 8.76 -11.21
C LEU A 194 5.80 9.47 -10.70
N ALA A 195 6.32 10.44 -11.45
CA ALA A 195 7.45 11.28 -11.03
C ALA A 195 7.11 12.26 -9.90
N LEU A 196 5.82 12.59 -9.71
CA LEU A 196 5.38 13.43 -8.60
C LEU A 196 5.38 12.64 -7.29
N THR A 197 5.57 13.35 -6.18
CA THR A 197 5.29 12.78 -4.86
C THR A 197 3.80 12.43 -4.75
N PRO A 198 3.40 11.47 -3.89
CA PRO A 198 1.98 11.18 -3.67
C PRO A 198 1.15 12.41 -3.24
N ALA A 199 1.76 13.32 -2.48
CA ALA A 199 1.10 14.56 -2.04
C ALA A 199 0.88 15.53 -3.19
N ASP A 200 1.89 15.77 -4.04
CA ASP A 200 1.79 16.68 -5.18
C ASP A 200 0.82 16.17 -6.24
N TRP A 201 0.88 14.86 -6.52
CA TRP A 201 -0.08 14.20 -7.40
C TRP A 201 -1.51 14.38 -6.88
N ARG A 202 -1.74 14.11 -5.60
CA ARG A 202 -3.06 14.26 -4.99
C ARG A 202 -3.55 15.70 -5.05
N ALA A 203 -2.70 16.68 -4.76
CA ALA A 203 -3.07 18.09 -4.85
C ALA A 203 -3.47 18.48 -6.27
N ARG A 204 -2.69 18.05 -7.27
CA ARG A 204 -3.00 18.25 -8.70
C ARG A 204 -4.36 17.68 -9.08
N VAL A 205 -4.64 16.41 -8.75
CA VAL A 205 -5.92 15.77 -9.10
C VAL A 205 -7.10 16.46 -8.40
N LEU A 206 -6.91 16.91 -7.17
CA LEU A 206 -7.95 17.61 -6.41
C LEU A 206 -8.14 19.07 -6.81
N GLY A 207 -7.32 19.59 -7.75
CA GLY A 207 -7.32 21.00 -8.13
C GLY A 207 -6.87 21.93 -7.00
N SER A 208 -6.14 21.40 -6.02
CA SER A 208 -5.57 22.18 -4.92
C SER A 208 -4.24 22.77 -5.38
N VAL A 209 -4.14 24.09 -5.45
CA VAL A 209 -2.85 24.77 -5.63
C VAL A 209 -2.06 24.54 -4.35
N LEU A 210 -1.04 23.69 -4.39
CA LEU A 210 0.03 23.76 -3.39
C LEU A 210 0.76 25.06 -3.69
N GLU A 211 0.57 26.07 -2.82
CA GLU A 211 1.45 27.24 -2.77
C GLU A 211 2.90 26.73 -2.74
N PRO A 212 3.77 27.17 -3.67
CA PRO A 212 5.17 26.79 -3.63
C PRO A 212 5.75 27.19 -2.28
N LEU A 213 6.17 26.23 -1.46
CA LEU A 213 6.99 26.53 -0.30
C LEU A 213 8.25 27.24 -0.82
N GLU A 214 8.43 28.50 -0.43
CA GLU A 214 9.66 29.23 -0.75
C GLU A 214 10.88 28.37 -0.39
N PRO A 215 11.90 28.31 -1.26
CA PRO A 215 13.10 27.56 -0.95
C PRO A 215 13.80 28.24 0.23
N LEU A 216 13.67 27.64 1.41
CA LEU A 216 14.60 27.89 2.50
C LEU A 216 16.00 27.61 1.95
N GLY A 217 16.87 28.61 2.07
CA GLY A 217 18.23 28.60 1.53
C GLY A 217 19.08 27.39 1.93
N PRO A 218 20.30 27.28 1.39
CA PRO A 218 21.13 26.09 1.57
C PRO A 218 21.29 25.73 3.05
N PRO A 219 21.28 24.43 3.40
CA PRO A 219 21.35 23.99 4.78
C PRO A 219 22.66 24.50 5.41
N ALA A 220 22.53 25.39 6.38
CA ALA A 220 23.63 25.71 7.28
C ALA A 220 23.86 24.50 8.18
N GLY A 221 24.93 23.75 7.90
CA GLY A 221 25.61 22.82 8.80
C GLY A 221 24.76 21.68 9.36
N GLU A 222 25.06 20.46 8.92
CA GLU A 222 24.79 19.27 9.76
C GLU A 222 25.44 19.47 11.13
N PRO A 223 24.70 19.45 12.25
CA PRO A 223 25.32 19.21 13.53
C PRO A 223 25.70 17.72 13.60
N PRO A 224 26.81 17.39 14.29
CA PRO A 224 27.23 16.00 14.43
C PRO A 224 26.13 15.20 15.14
N VAL A 225 25.87 14.00 14.63
CA VAL A 225 25.06 12.99 15.31
C VAL A 225 25.85 12.57 16.54
N ASP A 226 25.57 13.21 17.66
CA ASP A 226 26.04 12.77 18.96
C ASP A 226 25.18 11.57 19.37
N THR A 227 25.81 10.39 19.37
CA THR A 227 25.30 9.19 20.04
C THR A 227 25.34 9.40 21.55
N ALA A 228 24.48 10.29 22.05
CA ALA A 228 24.24 10.46 23.47
C ALA A 228 23.16 9.46 23.91
N THR A 229 23.57 8.55 24.78
CA THR A 229 22.73 7.70 25.62
C THR A 229 21.50 8.45 26.12
N ALA A 230 20.31 8.04 25.70
CA ALA A 230 19.05 8.57 26.22
C ALA A 230 18.86 8.09 27.67
N GLU A 231 18.75 9.02 28.60
CA GLU A 231 18.33 8.72 29.97
C GLU A 231 16.85 8.29 30.01
N PRO A 232 16.50 7.28 30.80
CA PRO A 232 15.12 6.87 30.99
C PRO A 232 14.38 7.94 31.81
N VAL A 233 13.48 8.67 31.17
CA VAL A 233 12.52 9.50 31.88
C VAL A 233 11.48 8.57 32.50
N ALA A 234 11.49 8.47 33.83
CA ALA A 234 10.58 7.65 34.61
C ALA A 234 9.11 7.99 34.28
N ALA A 235 8.38 6.97 33.79
CA ALA A 235 6.95 7.03 33.58
C ALA A 235 6.22 7.05 34.93
N ALA A 236 5.17 7.84 35.04
CA ALA A 236 4.25 7.78 36.17
C ALA A 236 3.49 6.44 36.16
N ASP A 237 3.42 5.78 37.31
CA ASP A 237 2.90 4.42 37.60
C ASP A 237 1.39 4.21 37.38
N THR A 238 0.83 4.64 36.24
CA THR A 238 -0.55 4.28 35.90
C THR A 238 -0.54 3.53 34.58
N GLU A 239 -0.38 2.21 34.64
CA GLU A 239 -0.61 1.35 33.47
C GLU A 239 -2.04 1.60 32.94
N PRO A 240 -2.19 2.02 31.68
CA PRO A 240 -3.52 2.19 31.10
C PRO A 240 -4.18 0.82 30.95
N SER A 241 -5.18 0.54 31.79
CA SER A 241 -5.89 -0.76 31.82
C SER A 241 -7.00 -0.88 30.77
N THR A 242 -7.26 0.16 29.99
CA THR A 242 -8.29 0.17 28.94
C THR A 242 -7.70 0.53 27.58
N PRO A 243 -8.27 0.01 26.46
CA PRO A 243 -7.81 0.36 25.12
C PRO A 243 -7.81 1.87 24.84
N ASP A 244 -8.77 2.62 25.36
CA ASP A 244 -8.83 4.07 25.19
C ASP A 244 -7.74 4.79 26.00
N GLY A 245 -7.44 4.28 27.21
CA GLY A 245 -6.32 4.78 28.00
C GLY A 245 -4.97 4.60 27.29
N VAL A 246 -4.79 3.49 26.56
CA VAL A 246 -3.58 3.24 25.76
C VAL A 246 -3.45 4.26 24.63
N ILE A 247 -4.55 4.62 23.96
CA ILE A 247 -4.54 5.62 22.88
C ILE A 247 -4.24 7.02 23.41
N GLU A 248 -4.82 7.42 24.55
CA GLU A 248 -4.52 8.71 25.16
C GLU A 248 -3.06 8.79 25.66
N HIS A 249 -2.51 7.69 26.18
CA HIS A 249 -1.08 7.62 26.52
C HIS A 249 -0.19 7.74 25.27
N ALA A 250 -0.53 7.04 24.18
CA ALA A 250 0.16 7.19 22.90
C ALA A 250 0.12 8.64 22.38
N LEU A 251 -1.01 9.32 22.54
CA LEU A 251 -1.17 10.73 22.14
C LEU A 251 -0.34 11.67 23.03
N ALA A 252 -0.24 11.41 24.33
CA ALA A 252 0.62 12.15 25.23
C ALA A 252 2.11 12.04 24.83
N LEU A 253 2.58 10.83 24.52
CA LEU A 253 3.94 10.58 24.02
C LEU A 253 4.19 11.28 22.68
N ALA A 254 3.22 11.24 21.77
CA ALA A 254 3.31 11.93 20.49
C ALA A 254 3.37 13.46 20.68
N ARG A 255 2.57 14.03 21.58
CA ARG A 255 2.62 15.46 21.90
C ARG A 255 3.96 15.87 22.50
N ALA A 256 4.51 15.09 23.43
CA ALA A 256 5.84 15.33 23.98
C ALA A 256 6.92 15.28 22.88
N THR A 257 6.86 14.28 22.01
CA THR A 257 7.76 14.13 20.84
C THR A 257 7.64 15.31 19.87
N ALA A 258 6.44 15.85 19.69
CA ALA A 258 6.24 17.02 18.84
C ALA A 258 6.92 18.27 19.41
N VAL A 259 6.95 18.42 20.73
CA VAL A 259 7.55 19.57 21.42
C VAL A 259 9.07 19.55 21.29
N ASP A 260 9.72 18.45 21.69
CA ASP A 260 11.19 18.40 21.82
C ASP A 260 11.92 17.61 20.73
N GLY A 261 11.17 16.87 19.89
CA GLY A 261 11.76 16.03 18.85
C GLY A 261 12.41 14.74 19.36
N VAL A 262 12.38 14.48 20.68
CA VAL A 262 12.96 13.27 21.26
C VAL A 262 12.07 12.08 20.95
N GLN A 263 12.65 11.05 20.33
CA GLN A 263 11.94 9.82 20.02
C GLN A 263 11.49 9.12 21.31
N ARG A 264 10.23 8.67 21.32
CA ARG A 264 9.62 7.96 22.45
C ARG A 264 8.99 6.66 21.99
N ALA A 265 8.71 5.78 22.93
CA ALA A 265 8.00 4.54 22.68
C ALA A 265 6.95 4.29 23.76
N LEU A 266 5.87 3.64 23.38
CA LEU A 266 4.78 3.25 24.27
C LEU A 266 5.18 1.99 25.03
N ASP A 267 5.41 2.12 26.33
CA ASP A 267 5.79 0.98 27.19
C ASP A 267 4.56 0.21 27.65
N VAL A 268 3.95 -0.48 26.68
CA VAL A 268 2.81 -1.38 26.90
C VAL A 268 3.15 -2.73 26.31
N ARG A 269 3.00 -3.79 27.10
CA ARG A 269 3.17 -5.15 26.63
C ARG A 269 1.92 -5.59 25.88
N PHE A 270 2.03 -5.74 24.56
CA PHE A 270 0.96 -6.26 23.72
C PHE A 270 1.06 -7.78 23.61
N ASP A 271 -0.08 -8.46 23.72
CA ASP A 271 -0.18 -9.92 23.61
C ASP A 271 0.22 -10.46 22.23
N SER A 272 0.16 -9.60 21.20
CA SER A 272 0.58 -9.92 19.84
C SER A 272 1.03 -8.68 19.07
N LEU A 273 1.75 -8.91 17.98
CA LEU A 273 2.09 -7.87 17.00
C LEU A 273 0.83 -7.26 16.35
N ASP A 274 -0.22 -8.04 16.14
CA ASP A 274 -1.48 -7.57 15.57
C ASP A 274 -2.19 -6.60 16.51
N SER A 275 -2.20 -6.88 17.82
CA SER A 275 -2.73 -5.95 18.83
C SER A 275 -1.99 -4.61 18.82
N LEU A 276 -0.67 -4.63 18.61
CA LEU A 276 0.12 -3.39 18.45
C LEU A 276 -0.24 -2.65 17.16
N LEU A 277 -0.38 -3.37 16.04
CA LEU A 277 -0.78 -2.78 14.76
C LEU A 277 -2.18 -2.16 14.83
N GLU A 278 -3.11 -2.79 15.53
CA GLU A 278 -4.44 -2.26 15.80
C GLU A 278 -4.37 -0.99 16.67
N THR A 279 -3.58 -0.99 17.74
CA THR A 279 -3.33 0.22 18.54
C THR A 279 -2.73 1.35 17.69
N ARG A 280 -1.78 1.04 16.81
CA ARG A 280 -1.23 2.01 15.86
C ARG A 280 -2.29 2.55 14.90
N HIS A 281 -3.17 1.69 14.38
CA HIS A 281 -4.27 2.11 13.51
C HIS A 281 -5.24 3.05 14.24
N ARG A 282 -5.69 2.67 15.44
CA ARG A 282 -6.56 3.49 16.29
C ARG A 282 -5.91 4.83 16.67
N PHE A 283 -4.61 4.84 16.97
CA PHE A 283 -3.87 6.07 17.20
C PHE A 283 -3.90 6.97 15.96
N ARG A 284 -3.66 6.43 14.76
CA ARG A 284 -3.74 7.22 13.52
C ARG A 284 -5.13 7.80 13.31
N LEU A 285 -6.19 7.03 13.52
CA LEU A 285 -7.57 7.53 13.46
C LEU A 285 -7.80 8.66 14.46
N ARG A 286 -7.37 8.50 15.72
CA ARG A 286 -7.47 9.56 16.73
C ARG A 286 -6.66 10.80 16.35
N LEU A 287 -5.48 10.63 15.74
CA LEU A 287 -4.68 11.75 15.25
C LEU A 287 -5.44 12.55 14.19
N THR A 288 -6.27 11.90 13.34
CA THR A 288 -7.10 12.58 12.35
C THR A 288 -8.07 13.61 12.92
N THR A 289 -8.42 13.52 14.21
CA THR A 289 -9.34 14.45 14.87
C THR A 289 -8.64 15.66 15.52
N GLU A 290 -7.30 15.71 15.54
CA GLU A 290 -6.56 16.91 15.99
C GLU A 290 -6.68 18.04 14.94
N PRO A 291 -6.43 19.31 15.28
CA PRO A 291 -6.32 20.37 14.28
C PRO A 291 -5.27 20.05 13.20
N VAL A 292 -5.45 20.56 11.97
CA VAL A 292 -4.53 20.30 10.83
C VAL A 292 -3.14 20.88 11.08
N ASP A 293 -3.07 21.99 11.82
CA ASP A 293 -1.87 22.73 12.20
C ASP A 293 -1.27 22.27 13.54
N ALA A 294 -1.89 21.30 14.23
CA ALA A 294 -1.41 20.84 15.53
C ALA A 294 0.01 20.22 15.41
N PRO A 295 0.98 20.59 16.28
CA PRO A 295 2.35 20.06 16.21
C PRO A 295 2.44 18.53 16.23
N VAL A 296 1.51 17.86 16.91
CA VAL A 296 1.43 16.39 16.97
C VAL A 296 1.22 15.74 15.59
N ARG A 297 0.71 16.49 14.61
CA ARG A 297 0.57 16.07 13.21
C ARG A 297 1.91 15.75 12.57
N TYR A 298 3.01 16.29 13.07
CA TYR A 298 4.36 16.04 12.57
C TYR A 298 5.03 14.81 13.22
N VAL A 299 4.28 14.02 14.00
CA VAL A 299 4.81 12.84 14.68
C VAL A 299 4.29 11.57 14.03
N MET A 300 5.20 10.70 13.61
CA MET A 300 4.86 9.42 13.00
C MET A 300 4.88 8.32 14.06
N ALA A 301 3.78 7.59 14.17
CA ALA A 301 3.73 6.32 14.87
C ALA A 301 4.20 5.18 13.95
N TRP A 302 5.25 4.47 14.36
CA TRP A 302 5.83 3.34 13.61
C TRP A 302 6.21 2.19 14.52
N VAL A 303 6.26 0.98 13.96
CA VAL A 303 6.56 -0.24 14.73
C VAL A 303 8.04 -0.53 14.62
N TRP A 304 8.75 -0.47 15.74
CA TRP A 304 10.08 -1.04 15.83
C TRP A 304 9.98 -2.54 16.07
N ARG A 305 10.90 -3.30 15.47
CA ARG A 305 11.08 -4.74 15.66
C ARG A 305 12.56 -5.04 15.81
N GLU A 306 12.93 -6.23 16.26
CA GLU A 306 14.33 -6.66 16.34
C GLU A 306 15.11 -6.54 15.01
N GLN A 307 14.42 -6.65 13.86
CA GLN A 307 15.02 -6.46 12.54
C GLN A 307 15.21 -4.98 12.16
N SER A 308 14.63 -4.05 12.92
CA SER A 308 14.81 -2.61 12.73
C SER A 308 16.15 -2.16 13.31
N THR A 309 16.71 -1.06 12.81
CA THR A 309 17.94 -0.49 13.36
C THR A 309 17.71 0.09 14.76
N GLY A 310 18.70 -0.04 15.65
CA GLY A 310 18.70 0.49 17.02
C GLY A 310 18.17 -0.51 18.06
N ALA A 311 18.37 -0.20 19.35
CA ALA A 311 17.89 -1.00 20.47
C ALA A 311 16.45 -0.61 20.86
N PRO A 312 15.65 -1.52 21.47
CA PRO A 312 14.34 -1.19 22.03
C PRO A 312 14.44 -0.08 23.09
N LEU A 313 13.49 0.85 23.08
CA LEU A 313 13.43 1.96 24.02
C LEU A 313 12.71 1.59 25.31
N THR A 314 11.85 0.56 25.30
CA THR A 314 11.05 0.17 26.45
C THR A 314 11.36 -1.24 26.95
N ASP A 315 10.92 -1.55 28.17
CA ASP A 315 11.01 -2.92 28.70
C ASP A 315 10.05 -3.85 27.97
N ALA A 316 8.86 -3.38 27.59
CA ALA A 316 7.96 -4.15 26.74
C ALA A 316 8.62 -4.53 25.40
N GLY A 317 9.29 -3.58 24.73
CA GLY A 317 9.99 -3.82 23.47
C GLY A 317 11.15 -4.80 23.60
N ARG A 318 11.88 -4.76 24.73
CA ARG A 318 12.90 -5.77 25.08
C ARG A 318 12.30 -7.16 25.27
N ALA A 319 11.13 -7.24 25.89
CA ALA A 319 10.50 -8.51 26.24
C ALA A 319 9.77 -9.18 25.07
N THR A 320 9.20 -8.41 24.14
CA THR A 320 8.36 -8.93 23.04
C THR A 320 9.05 -8.89 21.67
N GLY A 321 10.14 -8.14 21.53
CA GLY A 321 10.81 -7.94 20.24
C GLY A 321 10.10 -6.94 19.31
N TYR A 322 9.09 -6.21 19.81
CA TYR A 322 8.42 -5.13 19.07
C TYR A 322 7.89 -4.03 20.01
N GLU A 323 7.87 -2.78 19.54
CA GLU A 323 7.29 -1.64 20.28
C GLU A 323 6.75 -0.55 19.34
N LEU A 324 5.78 0.23 19.83
CA LEU A 324 5.23 1.36 19.08
C LEU A 324 6.03 2.62 19.39
N ARG A 325 6.69 3.19 18.39
CA ARG A 325 7.54 4.38 18.49
C ARG A 325 6.90 5.62 17.89
N PHE A 326 7.30 6.77 18.42
CA PHE A 326 6.92 8.10 17.98
C PHE A 326 8.18 8.89 17.64
N SER A 327 8.30 9.32 16.39
CA SER A 327 9.42 10.14 15.92
C SER A 327 8.88 11.39 15.21
N LYS A 328 9.55 12.54 15.38
CA LYS A 328 9.16 13.81 14.74
C LYS A 328 9.72 13.88 13.31
N TYR A 329 8.89 14.35 12.39
CA TYR A 329 9.20 14.52 10.97
C TYR A 329 9.00 15.98 10.54
N ARG A 330 9.55 16.33 9.38
CA ARG A 330 9.37 17.67 8.77
C ARG A 330 8.01 17.82 8.09
N THR A 331 7.37 16.72 7.73
CA THR A 331 6.06 16.69 7.08
C THR A 331 4.98 16.16 8.02
N PRO A 332 3.73 16.65 7.91
CA PRO A 332 2.62 16.09 8.66
C PRO A 332 2.33 14.64 8.22
N GLN A 333 1.86 13.81 9.16
CA GLN A 333 1.79 12.34 9.07
C GLN A 333 0.36 11.81 8.90
N VAL A 334 -0.53 12.64 8.36
CA VAL A 334 -1.97 12.35 8.23
C VAL A 334 -2.36 12.02 6.81
#